data_AF-A0A1R1Y625-F1
#
_entry.id   AF-A0A1R1Y625-F1
#
_cell.length_a   1.000
_cell.length_b   1.000
_cell.length_c   1.000
_cell.angle_alpha   90.00
_cell.angle_beta   90.00
_cell.angle_gamma   90.00
#
_symmetry.space_group_name_H-M   'P 1'
#
loop_
_entity.id
_entity.type
_entity.pdbx_description
1 polymer ?
#
loop_
_entity_poly.entity_id
_entity_poly.type
_entity_poly.pdbx_seq_one_letter_code
_entity_poly.pdbx_strand_id
1 'polypeptide(L)'
;MTELIPGLTVYGGDNRIPAMTSQLNGGEEFMLGSLKITAIRTLGHTDSSISYYVQDGDDKAVFTGDTLFIAGCGRLFEGTPEQMHDSLNVKFASLPEDTKVYVGHEYTRSNIRFALSVDPNNSKLKEMADIYNQSKMTIPSTIKIELETNPFMRVTDPAIQKVTGETDPVKVLGALRSMKDRF
;
A
#
# COMPACT_ATOMS: atom_id res chain seq x y z
N MET A 1 -25.18 2.86 7.25
CA MET A 1 -24.58 1.89 8.19
C MET A 1 -24.74 2.34 9.64
N THR A 2 -24.38 3.58 9.98
CA THR A 2 -24.62 4.16 11.32
C THR A 2 -26.10 4.24 11.70
N GLU A 3 -27.00 4.38 10.73
CA GLU A 3 -28.46 4.26 10.94
C GLU A 3 -28.91 2.82 11.27
N LEU A 4 -28.19 1.81 10.79
CA LEU A 4 -28.51 0.40 11.02
C LEU A 4 -27.93 -0.13 12.34
N ILE A 5 -26.79 0.44 12.78
CA ILE A 5 -26.12 0.10 14.02
C ILE A 5 -25.79 1.41 14.76
N PRO A 6 -26.69 1.88 15.63
CA PRO A 6 -26.45 3.08 16.43
C PRO A 6 -25.24 2.92 17.36
N GLY A 7 -24.50 4.01 17.57
CA GLY A 7 -23.36 4.04 18.48
C GLY A 7 -22.03 3.53 17.89
N LEU A 8 -21.97 3.20 16.59
CA LEU A 8 -20.72 2.92 15.92
C LEU A 8 -19.79 4.14 15.90
N THR A 9 -18.54 3.93 16.27
CA THR A 9 -17.46 4.90 16.00
C THR A 9 -16.95 4.72 14.59
N VAL A 10 -16.98 5.79 13.80
CA VAL A 10 -16.46 5.82 12.43
C VAL A 10 -15.17 6.64 12.42
N TYR A 11 -14.04 5.94 12.24
CA TYR A 11 -12.71 6.53 12.17
C TYR A 11 -12.37 6.96 10.73
N GLY A 12 -11.65 8.06 10.59
CA GLY A 12 -11.19 8.54 9.28
C GLY A 12 -10.21 9.70 9.38
N GLY A 13 -9.50 9.98 8.30
CA GLY A 13 -8.52 11.07 8.21
C GLY A 13 -9.06 12.39 7.66
N ASP A 14 -10.34 12.43 7.26
CA ASP A 14 -10.86 13.47 6.38
C ASP A 14 -12.32 13.80 6.69
N ASN A 15 -12.67 15.09 6.76
CA ASN A 15 -14.03 15.54 6.99
C ASN A 15 -14.99 15.23 5.82
N ARG A 16 -14.46 14.85 4.65
CA ARG A 16 -15.21 14.35 3.50
C ARG A 16 -15.75 12.93 3.73
N ILE A 17 -15.26 12.19 4.72
CA ILE A 17 -15.71 10.82 5.03
C ILE A 17 -17.13 10.86 5.61
N PRO A 18 -18.12 10.18 4.97
CA PRO A 18 -19.49 10.18 5.46
C PRO A 18 -19.61 9.57 6.85
N ALA A 19 -20.39 10.23 7.72
CA ALA A 19 -20.71 9.78 9.08
C ALA A 19 -19.50 9.56 10.00
N MET A 20 -18.34 10.19 9.70
CA MET A 20 -17.17 10.15 10.58
C MET A 20 -17.50 10.74 11.97
N THR A 21 -17.14 10.01 13.01
CA THR A 21 -17.34 10.44 14.41
C THR A 21 -16.03 10.62 15.15
N SER A 22 -14.92 10.11 14.61
CA SER A 22 -13.58 10.24 15.19
C SER A 22 -12.56 10.51 14.09
N GLN A 23 -11.99 11.72 14.10
CA GLN A 23 -10.95 12.09 13.16
C GLN A 23 -9.57 11.63 13.68
N LEU A 24 -8.76 11.10 12.76
CA LEU A 24 -7.37 10.68 12.98
C LEU A 24 -6.44 11.51 12.09
N ASN A 25 -5.20 11.73 12.55
CA ASN A 25 -4.19 12.51 11.85
C ASN A 25 -2.91 11.71 11.53
N GLY A 26 -2.81 10.48 12.03
CA GLY A 26 -1.65 9.59 11.94
C GLY A 26 -0.83 9.57 13.23
N GLY A 27 -0.42 8.37 13.63
CA GLY A 27 0.34 8.09 14.85
C GLY A 27 -0.54 7.75 16.05
N GLU A 28 -1.85 8.00 16.00
CA GLU A 28 -2.76 7.62 17.07
C GLU A 28 -2.87 6.09 17.22
N GLU A 29 -2.94 5.64 18.47
CA GLU A 29 -3.20 4.24 18.81
C GLU A 29 -4.53 4.12 19.55
N PHE A 30 -5.31 3.09 19.23
CA PHE A 30 -6.56 2.79 19.91
C PHE A 30 -6.82 1.28 19.94
N MET A 31 -7.71 0.85 20.83
CA MET A 31 -8.06 -0.55 21.00
C MET A 31 -9.42 -0.84 20.38
N LEU A 32 -9.54 -1.97 19.70
CA LEU A 32 -10.81 -2.57 19.29
C LEU A 32 -10.92 -3.96 19.93
N GLY A 33 -11.54 -4.04 21.11
CA GLY A 33 -11.46 -5.25 21.93
C GLY A 33 -10.01 -5.49 22.39
N SER A 34 -9.45 -6.66 22.08
CA SER A 34 -8.04 -6.99 22.33
C SER A 34 -7.09 -6.46 21.26
N LEU A 35 -7.61 -6.02 20.11
CA LEU A 35 -6.79 -5.60 18.97
C LEU A 35 -6.18 -4.23 19.24
N LYS A 36 -4.87 -4.12 19.11
CA LYS A 36 -4.18 -2.82 19.09
C LYS A 36 -4.15 -2.31 17.65
N ILE A 37 -4.65 -1.10 17.43
CA ILE A 37 -4.67 -0.45 16.11
C ILE A 37 -3.86 0.83 16.17
N THR A 38 -2.91 0.98 15.23
CA THR A 38 -2.16 2.21 14.99
C THR A 38 -2.60 2.81 13.66
N ALA A 39 -3.03 4.06 13.69
CA ALA A 39 -3.35 4.84 12.49
C ALA A 39 -2.04 5.32 11.85
N ILE A 40 -1.85 5.01 10.57
CA ILE A 40 -0.68 5.44 9.80
C ILE A 40 -1.16 6.42 8.73
N ARG A 41 -0.67 7.67 8.78
CA ARG A 41 -0.98 8.63 7.71
C ARG A 41 -0.21 8.28 6.45
N THR A 42 -0.92 7.96 5.38
CA THR A 42 -0.37 7.38 4.14
C THR A 42 -0.75 8.20 2.91
N LEU A 43 -0.13 9.38 2.80
CA LEU A 43 -0.38 10.36 1.74
C LEU A 43 0.07 9.87 0.36
N GLY A 44 -0.57 10.39 -0.68
CA GLY A 44 -0.16 10.16 -2.07
C GLY A 44 -1.36 9.95 -2.97
N HIS A 45 -2.22 8.99 -2.62
CA HIS A 45 -3.47 8.78 -3.35
C HIS A 45 -4.45 9.93 -3.11
N THR A 46 -4.81 10.13 -1.84
CA THR A 46 -5.41 11.37 -1.32
C THR A 46 -4.41 12.08 -0.40
N ASP A 47 -4.70 13.33 -0.06
CA ASP A 47 -3.92 14.12 0.90
C ASP A 47 -4.27 13.85 2.38
N SER A 48 -5.17 12.89 2.62
CA SER A 48 -5.74 12.58 3.94
C SER A 48 -5.84 11.09 4.25
N SER A 49 -5.32 10.22 3.39
CA SER A 49 -5.42 8.77 3.52
C SER A 49 -4.80 8.27 4.85
N ILE A 50 -5.54 7.40 5.54
CA ILE A 50 -5.10 6.68 6.75
C ILE A 50 -5.13 5.18 6.46
N SER A 51 -4.02 4.52 6.75
CA SER A 51 -3.93 3.06 6.80
C SER A 51 -3.97 2.59 8.25
N TYR A 52 -4.46 1.38 8.50
CA TYR A 52 -4.62 0.84 9.85
C TYR A 52 -3.72 -0.36 10.04
N TYR A 53 -2.71 -0.22 10.89
CA TYR A 53 -1.86 -1.33 11.32
C TYR A 53 -2.46 -1.96 12.58
N VAL A 54 -2.73 -3.26 12.53
CA VAL A 54 -3.47 -4.01 13.54
C VAL A 54 -2.60 -5.12 14.08
N GLN A 55 -2.55 -5.24 15.40
CA GLN A 55 -1.79 -6.26 16.12
C GLN A 55 -2.71 -7.05 17.05
N ASP A 56 -2.57 -8.38 17.03
CA ASP A 56 -3.26 -9.31 17.92
C ASP A 56 -2.27 -10.39 18.40
N GLY A 57 -1.66 -10.15 19.57
CA GLY A 57 -0.52 -10.96 20.02
C GLY A 57 0.63 -10.92 19.02
N ASP A 58 0.99 -12.08 18.48
CA ASP A 58 2.04 -12.21 17.47
C ASP A 58 1.56 -11.90 16.04
N ASP A 59 0.25 -11.96 15.76
CA ASP A 59 -0.30 -11.66 14.44
C ASP A 59 -0.32 -10.16 14.14
N LYS A 60 -0.05 -9.82 12.87
CA LYS A 60 0.06 -8.44 12.39
C LYS A 60 -0.57 -8.30 11.00
N ALA A 61 -1.34 -7.24 10.82
CA ALA A 61 -1.96 -6.90 9.54
C ALA A 61 -1.94 -5.39 9.30
N VAL A 62 -1.91 -4.97 8.04
CA VAL A 62 -2.10 -3.57 7.65
C VAL A 62 -3.17 -3.47 6.57
N PHE A 63 -4.15 -2.61 6.81
CA PHE A 63 -5.19 -2.23 5.86
C PHE A 63 -4.76 -0.94 5.17
N THR A 64 -4.42 -1.02 3.89
CA THR A 64 -3.69 0.04 3.18
C THR A 64 -4.56 0.92 2.29
N GLY A 65 -5.83 0.58 2.15
CA GLY A 65 -6.75 1.22 1.22
C GLY A 65 -6.14 1.28 -0.19
N ASP A 66 -6.05 2.49 -0.72
CA ASP A 66 -5.56 2.76 -2.07
C ASP A 66 -4.11 3.28 -2.09
N THR A 67 -3.39 3.27 -0.96
CA THR A 67 -1.98 3.69 -0.95
C THR A 67 -1.09 2.57 -1.51
N LEU A 68 -1.07 1.41 -0.85
CA LEU A 68 -0.32 0.21 -1.26
C LEU A 68 -1.29 -0.84 -1.83
N PHE A 69 -0.96 -1.38 -3.00
CA PHE A 69 -1.60 -2.56 -3.58
C PHE A 69 -0.57 -3.69 -3.72
N ILE A 70 -1.04 -4.93 -3.89
CA ILE A 70 -0.13 -6.04 -4.22
C ILE A 70 0.56 -5.73 -5.56
N ALA A 71 1.89 -5.72 -5.55
CA ALA A 71 2.78 -5.37 -6.66
C ALA A 71 2.51 -3.98 -7.29
N GLY A 72 1.84 -3.07 -6.58
CA GLY A 72 1.51 -1.74 -7.09
C GLY A 72 1.29 -0.67 -6.01
N CYS A 73 0.87 0.51 -6.45
CA CYS A 73 0.43 1.60 -5.57
C CYS A 73 -0.74 2.37 -6.21
N GLY A 74 -1.38 3.21 -5.40
CA GLY A 74 -2.41 4.15 -5.83
C GLY A 74 -1.94 5.08 -6.95
N ARG A 75 -2.91 5.60 -7.71
CA ARG A 75 -2.68 6.78 -8.55
C ARG A 75 -2.53 8.00 -7.65
N LEU A 76 -1.71 8.96 -8.07
CA LEU A 76 -1.51 10.20 -7.33
C LEU A 76 -2.57 11.23 -7.75
N PHE A 77 -3.77 11.17 -7.16
CA PHE A 77 -4.84 12.10 -7.50
C PHE A 77 -4.65 13.46 -6.82
N GLU A 78 -4.35 13.44 -5.52
CA GLU A 78 -4.20 14.66 -4.70
C GLU A 78 -2.77 14.84 -4.16
N GLY A 79 -1.95 13.78 -4.20
CA GLY A 79 -0.62 13.78 -3.61
C GLY A 79 0.55 13.81 -4.60
N THR A 80 1.76 13.75 -4.05
CA THR A 80 3.02 13.82 -4.81
C THR A 80 3.78 12.48 -4.78
N PRO A 81 4.76 12.28 -5.69
CA PRO A 81 5.65 11.13 -5.61
C PRO A 81 6.42 11.06 -4.29
N GLU A 82 6.79 12.20 -3.70
CA GLU A 82 7.48 12.27 -2.41
C GLU A 82 6.60 11.74 -1.28
N GLN A 83 5.33 12.15 -1.25
CA GLN A 83 4.36 11.68 -0.26
C GLN A 83 4.09 10.17 -0.39
N MET A 84 3.95 9.66 -1.62
CA MET A 84 3.80 8.23 -1.84
C MET A 84 5.09 7.47 -1.48
N HIS A 85 6.26 8.04 -1.76
CA HIS A 85 7.54 7.45 -1.35
C HIS A 85 7.64 7.30 0.16
N ASP A 86 7.34 8.36 0.91
CA ASP A 86 7.29 8.34 2.38
C ASP A 86 6.32 7.25 2.88
N SER A 87 5.11 7.19 2.30
CA SER A 87 4.12 6.18 2.69
C SER A 87 4.58 4.75 2.43
N LEU A 88 5.12 4.46 1.25
CA LEU A 88 5.51 3.11 0.86
C LEU A 88 6.87 2.69 1.45
N ASN A 89 7.90 3.50 1.25
CA ASN A 89 9.29 3.13 1.48
C ASN A 89 9.84 3.57 2.84
N VAL A 90 9.11 4.39 3.60
CA VAL A 90 9.47 4.73 4.99
C VAL A 90 8.47 4.10 5.95
N LYS A 91 7.18 4.38 5.79
CA LYS A 91 6.16 3.92 6.75
C LYS A 91 5.86 2.43 6.61
N PHE A 92 5.38 1.96 5.46
CA PHE A 92 5.07 0.54 5.30
C PHE A 92 6.32 -0.35 5.33
N ALA A 93 7.41 0.08 4.70
CA ALA A 93 8.68 -0.67 4.71
C ALA A 93 9.30 -0.82 6.11
N SER A 94 8.93 0.02 7.09
CA SER A 94 9.38 -0.12 8.48
C SER A 94 8.53 -1.07 9.32
N LEU A 95 7.39 -1.55 8.81
CA LEU A 95 6.60 -2.56 9.48
C LEU A 95 7.33 -3.92 9.47
N PRO A 96 7.04 -4.82 10.43
CA PRO A 96 7.58 -6.17 10.41
C PRO A 96 7.29 -6.89 9.09
N GLU A 97 8.30 -7.59 8.56
CA GLU A 97 8.24 -8.29 7.27
C GLU A 97 7.07 -9.28 7.12
N ASP A 98 6.65 -9.90 8.22
CA ASP A 98 5.56 -10.85 8.31
C ASP A 98 4.17 -10.19 8.39
N THR A 99 4.09 -8.85 8.43
CA THR A 99 2.83 -8.11 8.44
C THR A 99 2.02 -8.41 7.18
N LYS A 100 0.81 -8.95 7.37
CA LYS A 100 -0.15 -9.25 6.29
C LYS A 100 -0.68 -7.96 5.68
N VAL A 101 -0.68 -7.86 4.35
CA VAL A 101 -1.14 -6.66 3.64
C VAL A 101 -2.53 -6.90 3.05
N TYR A 102 -3.50 -6.08 3.47
CA TYR A 102 -4.87 -6.07 2.98
C TYR A 102 -5.15 -4.75 2.24
N VAL A 103 -5.54 -4.85 0.98
CA VAL A 103 -5.61 -3.71 0.05
C VAL A 103 -7.04 -3.39 -0.36
N GLY A 104 -7.29 -2.18 -0.88
CA GLY A 104 -8.64 -1.72 -1.25
C GLY A 104 -9.22 -2.37 -2.52
N HIS A 105 -8.38 -2.87 -3.43
CA HIS A 105 -8.80 -3.33 -4.77
C HIS A 105 -8.03 -4.54 -5.28
N GLU A 106 -8.72 -5.40 -6.04
CA GLU A 106 -8.14 -6.53 -6.77
C GLU A 106 -7.50 -6.09 -8.10
N TYR A 107 -6.37 -5.37 -7.99
CA TYR A 107 -5.54 -4.96 -9.14
C TYR A 107 -4.30 -5.83 -9.33
N THR A 108 -4.16 -6.91 -8.57
CA THR A 108 -2.93 -7.70 -8.46
C THR A 108 -2.39 -8.15 -9.81
N ARG A 109 -3.25 -8.71 -10.68
CA ARG A 109 -2.82 -9.21 -12.00
C ARG A 109 -2.35 -8.10 -12.93
N SER A 110 -3.04 -6.95 -12.95
CA SER A 110 -2.63 -5.82 -13.79
C SER A 110 -1.35 -5.17 -13.27
N ASN A 111 -1.19 -5.11 -11.94
CA ASN A 111 0.01 -4.66 -11.26
C ASN A 111 1.21 -5.56 -11.57
N ILE A 112 1.06 -6.89 -11.48
CA ILE A 112 2.12 -7.85 -11.83
C ILE A 112 2.51 -7.74 -13.29
N ARG A 113 1.54 -7.60 -14.20
CA ARG A 113 1.84 -7.38 -15.63
C ARG A 113 2.70 -6.14 -15.85
N PHE A 114 2.40 -5.04 -15.17
CA PHE A 114 3.23 -3.83 -15.21
C PHE A 114 4.59 -4.06 -14.56
N ALA A 115 4.63 -4.67 -13.37
CA ALA A 115 5.87 -4.94 -12.65
C ALA A 115 6.83 -5.79 -13.49
N LEU A 116 6.33 -6.83 -14.18
CA LEU A 116 7.13 -7.66 -15.08
C LEU A 116 7.63 -6.91 -16.32
N SER A 117 6.94 -5.85 -16.73
CA SER A 117 7.41 -5.00 -17.84
C SER A 117 8.61 -4.12 -17.46
N VAL A 118 8.76 -3.80 -16.16
CA VAL A 118 9.85 -2.96 -15.64
C VAL A 118 10.94 -3.76 -14.92
N ASP A 119 10.63 -4.94 -14.40
CA ASP A 119 11.56 -5.83 -13.71
C ASP A 119 11.43 -7.29 -14.23
N PRO A 120 11.71 -7.52 -15.53
CA PRO A 120 11.48 -8.82 -16.18
C PRO A 120 12.40 -9.94 -15.69
N ASN A 121 13.41 -9.64 -14.87
CA ASN A 121 14.39 -10.62 -14.39
C ASN A 121 14.20 -11.00 -12.91
N ASN A 122 13.28 -10.35 -12.21
CA ASN A 122 12.97 -10.67 -10.83
C ASN A 122 12.25 -12.02 -10.70
N SER A 123 12.97 -13.01 -10.18
CA SER A 123 12.47 -14.38 -10.00
C SER A 123 11.31 -14.46 -9.02
N LYS A 124 11.31 -13.64 -7.96
CA LYS A 124 10.23 -13.57 -6.97
C LYS A 124 8.95 -13.02 -7.57
N LEU A 125 9.06 -12.00 -8.43
CA LEU A 125 7.92 -11.47 -9.16
C LEU A 125 7.35 -12.48 -10.17
N LYS A 126 8.19 -13.30 -10.82
CA LYS A 126 7.73 -14.39 -11.69
C LYS A 126 7.01 -15.48 -10.90
N GLU A 127 7.59 -15.91 -9.78
CA GLU A 127 6.97 -16.88 -8.86
C GLU A 127 5.60 -16.37 -8.38
N MET A 128 5.52 -15.10 -7.99
CA MET A 128 4.26 -14.44 -7.64
C MET A 128 3.25 -14.47 -8.79
N ALA A 129 3.68 -14.19 -10.03
CA ALA A 129 2.80 -14.21 -11.19
C ALA A 129 2.19 -15.60 -11.42
N ASP A 130 3.00 -16.66 -11.31
CA ASP A 130 2.56 -18.05 -11.48
C ASP A 130 1.51 -18.44 -10.44
N ILE A 131 1.74 -18.05 -9.17
CA ILE A 131 0.79 -18.28 -8.07
C ILE A 131 -0.52 -17.54 -8.32
N TYR A 132 -0.48 -16.21 -8.51
CA TYR A 132 -1.71 -15.41 -8.58
C TYR A 132 -2.49 -15.54 -9.88
N ASN A 133 -1.88 -16.05 -10.96
CA ASN A 133 -2.63 -16.43 -12.16
C ASN A 133 -3.64 -17.55 -11.87
N GLN A 134 -3.38 -18.41 -10.88
CA GLN A 134 -4.24 -19.53 -10.52
C GLN A 134 -5.12 -19.24 -9.29
N SER A 135 -4.78 -18.22 -8.49
CA SER A 135 -5.51 -17.89 -7.26
C SER A 135 -6.87 -17.23 -7.52
N LYS A 136 -7.91 -17.67 -6.80
CA LYS A 136 -9.22 -17.00 -6.82
C LYS A 136 -9.23 -15.66 -6.09
N MET A 137 -8.33 -15.48 -5.13
CA MET A 137 -8.14 -14.29 -4.31
C MET A 137 -6.64 -14.11 -4.09
N THR A 138 -6.16 -12.88 -4.16
CA THR A 138 -4.72 -12.60 -4.03
C THR A 138 -4.33 -11.96 -2.71
N ILE A 139 -5.30 -11.52 -1.90
CA ILE A 139 -5.07 -11.01 -0.55
C ILE A 139 -5.14 -12.13 0.50
N PRO A 140 -4.41 -11.99 1.63
CA PRO A 140 -3.37 -10.98 1.85
C PRO A 140 -2.04 -11.35 1.17
N SER A 141 -1.21 -10.34 0.89
CA SER A 141 0.25 -10.52 0.72
C SER A 141 0.98 -10.24 2.05
N THR A 142 2.29 -9.99 2.03
CA THR A 142 3.05 -9.52 3.20
C THR A 142 4.00 -8.38 2.85
N ILE A 143 4.42 -7.59 3.84
CA ILE A 143 5.41 -6.52 3.64
C ILE A 143 6.69 -7.05 2.99
N LYS A 144 7.16 -8.23 3.42
CA LYS A 144 8.32 -8.91 2.80
C LYS A 144 8.13 -9.11 1.30
N ILE A 145 6.99 -9.68 0.90
CA ILE A 145 6.70 -9.97 -0.50
C ILE A 145 6.64 -8.68 -1.32
N GLU A 146 6.05 -7.60 -0.77
CA GLU A 146 6.01 -6.31 -1.47
C GLU A 146 7.41 -5.68 -1.62
N LEU A 147 8.27 -5.75 -0.60
CA LEU A 147 9.68 -5.33 -0.71
C LEU A 147 10.44 -6.15 -1.78
N GLU A 148 10.11 -7.42 -1.96
CA GLU A 148 10.74 -8.31 -2.93
C GLU A 148 10.20 -8.16 -4.36
N THR A 149 8.98 -7.67 -4.56
CA THR A 149 8.29 -7.77 -5.86
C THR A 149 7.64 -6.49 -6.37
N ASN A 150 7.35 -5.52 -5.50
CA ASN A 150 6.62 -4.31 -5.87
C ASN A 150 7.59 -3.24 -6.38
N PRO A 151 7.52 -2.82 -7.67
CA PRO A 151 8.47 -1.85 -8.22
C PRO A 151 8.42 -0.50 -7.48
N PHE A 152 7.28 -0.12 -6.90
CA PHE A 152 7.13 1.13 -6.14
C PHE A 152 7.74 1.07 -4.73
N MET A 153 8.04 -0.13 -4.23
CA MET A 153 8.80 -0.36 -2.98
C MET A 153 10.26 -0.75 -3.23
N ARG A 154 10.68 -0.80 -4.49
CA ARG A 154 12.03 -1.16 -4.95
C ARG A 154 12.71 0.00 -5.68
N VAL A 155 12.40 1.24 -5.30
CA VAL A 155 12.85 2.45 -6.01
C VAL A 155 14.36 2.71 -5.93
N THR A 156 15.08 1.97 -5.08
CA THR A 156 16.54 1.96 -4.97
C THR A 156 17.20 0.82 -5.74
N ASP A 157 16.42 -0.08 -6.34
CA ASP A 157 16.94 -1.22 -7.10
C ASP A 157 17.57 -0.72 -8.43
N PRO A 158 18.82 -1.11 -8.74
CA PRO A 158 19.49 -0.68 -9.97
C PRO A 158 18.75 -1.04 -11.27
N ALA A 159 18.02 -2.16 -11.30
CA ALA A 159 17.24 -2.55 -12.47
C ALA A 159 16.05 -1.59 -12.68
N ILE A 160 15.38 -1.23 -11.59
CA ILE A 160 14.27 -0.26 -11.61
C ILE A 160 14.79 1.13 -12.02
N GLN A 161 15.87 1.60 -11.41
CA GLN A 161 16.51 2.88 -11.74
C GLN A 161 16.94 2.95 -13.21
N LYS A 162 17.48 1.86 -13.75
CA LYS A 162 17.88 1.78 -15.15
C LYS A 162 16.68 1.93 -16.10
N VAL A 163 15.54 1.32 -15.77
CA VAL A 163 14.33 1.39 -16.60
C VAL A 163 13.67 2.75 -16.53
N THR A 164 13.71 3.42 -15.38
CA THR A 164 13.16 4.78 -15.24
C THR A 164 14.09 5.87 -15.76
N GLY A 165 15.40 5.61 -15.82
CA GLY A 165 16.42 6.61 -16.14
C GLY A 165 16.73 7.57 -14.97
N GLU A 166 16.25 7.26 -13.77
CA GLU A 166 16.37 8.09 -12.58
C GLU A 166 17.10 7.32 -11.47
N THR A 167 17.81 8.03 -10.59
CA THR A 167 18.51 7.43 -9.43
C THR A 167 18.03 7.95 -8.08
N ASP A 168 17.36 9.10 -8.08
CA ASP A 168 16.69 9.62 -6.88
C ASP A 168 15.38 8.82 -6.63
N PRO A 169 15.19 8.21 -5.44
CA PRO A 169 14.04 7.36 -5.14
C PRO A 169 12.67 8.01 -5.41
N VAL A 170 12.54 9.31 -5.15
CA VAL A 170 11.29 10.05 -5.37
C VAL A 170 11.03 10.23 -6.86
N LYS A 171 12.07 10.58 -7.63
CA LYS A 171 11.96 10.66 -9.10
C LYS A 171 11.69 9.30 -9.74
N VAL A 172 12.34 8.24 -9.25
CA VAL A 172 12.08 6.85 -9.69
C VAL A 172 10.61 6.49 -9.47
N LEU A 173 10.06 6.79 -8.29
CA LEU A 173 8.64 6.56 -8.02
C LEU A 173 7.73 7.33 -8.97
N GLY A 174 8.02 8.61 -9.20
CA GLY A 174 7.25 9.46 -10.14
C GLY A 174 7.30 8.96 -11.58
N ALA A 175 8.47 8.49 -12.03
CA ALA A 175 8.66 7.89 -13.35
C ALA A 175 7.87 6.57 -13.48
N LEU A 176 8.01 5.64 -12.53
CA LEU A 176 7.22 4.40 -12.49
C LEU A 176 5.72 4.67 -12.53
N ARG A 177 5.25 5.65 -11.76
CA ARG A 177 3.83 6.01 -11.69
C ARG A 177 3.33 6.51 -13.05
N SER A 178 4.11 7.39 -13.67
CA SER A 178 3.85 7.92 -15.01
C SER A 178 3.83 6.82 -16.08
N MET A 179 4.74 5.85 -15.99
CA MET A 179 4.76 4.69 -16.88
C MET A 179 3.49 3.83 -16.70
N LYS A 180 3.13 3.51 -15.45
CA LYS A 180 1.95 2.67 -15.14
C LYS A 180 0.64 3.33 -15.53
N ASP A 181 0.55 4.66 -15.46
CA ASP A 181 -0.65 5.39 -15.86
C ASP A 181 -0.90 5.37 -17.38
N ARG A 182 0.09 4.97 -18.19
CA ARG A 182 0.02 4.86 -19.65
C ARG A 182 0.10 3.42 -20.16
N PHE A 183 0.12 2.43 -19.27
CA PHE A 183 0.31 1.01 -19.58
C PHE A 183 -1.02 0.24 -19.62
#